data_AF-A0A3D2CCT2-F1
#
_entry.id   AF-A0A3D2CCT2-F1
#
_cell.length_a   1.000
_cell.length_b   1.000
_cell.length_c   1.000
_cell.angle_alpha   90.00
_cell.angle_beta   90.00
_cell.angle_gamma   90.00
#
_symmetry.space_group_name_H-M   'P 1'
#
loop_
_entity.id
_entity.type
_entity.pdbx_description
1 polymer ?
#
loop_
_entity_poly.entity_id
_entity_poly.type
_entity_poly.pdbx_seq_one_letter_code
_entity_poly.pdbx_strand_id
1 'polypeptide(L)'
;IDIMERHWTGHSVRDMQLGPFVVDLASAAARHGARVPRAYTMFFKAILTSEGLAKTLIEEVDPIAAAEPYIRDHLRETFGEERIKQDAFYHFVTLSTLARRLPTVASQLLDDIERQQLRFEVSDPNRFEQLQRQDSMVNRLVLTALTISAFGCGTALLVGGTLSLVQLVLAVLFYLVGGGLFAMTAALVARSRF
;
A
#
# COMPACT_ATOMS: atom_id res chain seq x y z
N ILE A 1 7.03 -14.85 21.58
CA ILE A 1 7.07 -15.77 22.74
C ILE A 1 8.34 -15.52 23.54
N ASP A 2 9.53 -15.66 22.94
CA ASP A 2 10.85 -15.34 23.55
C ASP A 2 10.95 -13.97 24.26
N ILE A 3 10.38 -12.89 23.68
CA ILE A 3 10.38 -11.55 24.30
C ILE A 3 9.47 -11.49 25.53
N MET A 4 8.36 -12.23 25.52
CA MET A 4 7.40 -12.23 26.62
C MET A 4 8.00 -12.99 27.81
N GLU A 5 8.64 -14.14 27.57
CA GLU A 5 9.29 -14.94 28.63
C GLU A 5 10.45 -14.22 29.32
N ARG A 6 11.18 -13.35 28.62
CA ARG A 6 12.27 -12.55 29.21
C ARG A 6 11.77 -11.45 30.15
N HIS A 7 10.62 -10.86 29.85
CA HIS A 7 10.10 -9.69 30.55
C HIS A 7 8.90 -10.01 31.45
N TRP A 8 8.40 -11.25 31.44
CA TRP A 8 7.26 -11.71 32.21
C TRP A 8 7.59 -13.02 32.95
N THR A 9 7.76 -12.96 34.27
CA THR A 9 8.08 -14.12 35.13
C THR A 9 6.85 -14.81 35.73
N GLY A 10 5.64 -14.49 35.24
CA GLY A 10 4.41 -15.22 35.59
C GLY A 10 3.76 -14.85 36.93
N HIS A 11 4.42 -14.05 37.78
CA HIS A 11 3.95 -13.81 39.15
C HIS A 11 3.27 -12.45 39.37
N SER A 12 3.53 -11.43 38.53
CA SER A 12 2.76 -10.18 38.53
C SER A 12 3.17 -9.26 37.36
N VAL A 13 2.22 -8.53 36.78
CA VAL A 13 2.51 -7.44 35.80
C VAL A 13 3.33 -6.32 36.47
N ARG A 14 3.29 -6.25 37.81
CA ARG A 14 3.95 -5.21 38.64
C ARG A 14 5.48 -5.21 38.50
N ASP A 15 6.08 -6.36 38.22
CA ASP A 15 7.54 -6.51 38.08
C ASP A 15 8.01 -6.36 36.62
N MET A 16 7.07 -6.13 35.69
CA MET A 16 7.35 -5.99 34.27
C MET A 16 7.87 -4.58 33.97
N GLN A 17 9.08 -4.51 33.41
CA GLN A 17 9.63 -3.26 32.89
C GLN A 17 9.03 -2.98 31.50
N LEU A 18 7.93 -2.24 31.48
CA LEU A 18 7.15 -1.93 30.26
C LEU A 18 8.01 -1.26 29.16
N GLY A 19 8.92 -0.37 29.55
CA GLY A 19 9.79 0.35 28.63
C GLY A 19 10.72 -0.57 27.83
N PRO A 20 11.62 -1.31 28.49
CA PRO A 20 12.47 -2.31 27.84
C PRO A 20 11.68 -3.33 26.99
N PHE A 21 10.53 -3.79 27.49
CA PHE A 21 9.66 -4.71 26.75
C PHE A 21 9.15 -4.11 25.43
N VAL A 22 8.64 -2.87 25.47
CA VAL A 22 8.13 -2.18 24.29
C VAL A 22 9.24 -1.91 23.26
N VAL A 23 10.44 -1.55 23.72
CA VAL A 23 11.61 -1.34 22.86
C VAL A 23 12.04 -2.65 22.19
N ASP A 24 12.09 -3.76 22.93
CA ASP A 24 12.44 -5.07 22.39
C ASP A 24 11.39 -5.57 21.40
N LEU A 25 10.11 -5.35 21.71
CA LEU A 25 9.00 -5.71 20.84
C LEU A 25 9.04 -4.93 19.52
N ALA A 26 9.22 -3.61 19.58
CA ALA A 26 9.32 -2.76 18.39
C ALA A 26 10.55 -3.14 17.55
N SER A 27 11.68 -3.40 18.20
CA SER A 27 12.91 -3.81 17.53
C SER A 27 12.78 -5.18 16.87
N ALA A 28 12.14 -6.14 17.53
CA ALA A 28 11.89 -7.46 16.97
C ALA A 28 10.91 -7.43 15.80
N ALA A 29 9.85 -6.62 15.90
CA ALA A 29 8.91 -6.41 14.81
C ALA A 29 9.62 -5.81 13.58
N ALA A 30 10.44 -4.79 13.79
CA ALA A 30 11.24 -4.18 12.72
C ALA A 30 12.21 -5.19 12.07
N ARG A 31 12.87 -6.05 12.88
CA ARG A 31 13.79 -7.10 12.38
C ARG A 31 13.09 -8.13 11.48
N HIS A 32 11.80 -8.39 11.70
CA HIS A 32 11.01 -9.32 10.89
C HIS A 32 10.29 -8.64 9.72
N GLY A 33 10.67 -7.39 9.38
CA GLY A 33 10.10 -6.66 8.24
C GLY A 33 8.75 -5.99 8.53
N ALA A 34 8.29 -5.97 9.78
CA ALA A 34 7.07 -5.25 10.13
C ALA A 34 7.35 -3.73 10.10
N ARG A 35 6.66 -3.02 9.21
CA ARG A 35 6.67 -1.56 9.18
C ARG A 35 5.84 -1.03 10.35
N VAL A 36 6.50 -0.49 11.38
CA VAL A 36 5.83 0.11 12.53
C VAL A 36 5.27 1.48 12.12
N PRO A 37 3.94 1.68 12.09
CA PRO A 37 3.36 2.98 11.76
C PRO A 37 3.72 4.05 12.79
N ARG A 38 3.78 5.32 12.35
CA ARG A 38 4.16 6.47 13.19
C ARG A 38 3.30 6.60 14.46
N ALA A 39 2.03 6.22 14.38
CA ALA A 39 1.11 6.21 15.52
C ALA A 39 1.62 5.30 16.66
N TYR A 40 2.15 4.12 16.33
CA TYR A 40 2.69 3.20 17.33
C TYR A 40 4.00 3.71 17.93
N THR A 41 4.86 4.35 17.15
CA THR A 41 6.08 4.97 17.69
C THR A 41 5.76 6.07 18.71
N MET A 42 4.75 6.90 18.43
CA MET A 42 4.29 7.94 19.38
C MET A 42 3.69 7.32 20.64
N PHE A 43 2.89 6.26 20.49
CA PHE A 43 2.34 5.51 21.62
C PHE A 43 3.45 4.90 22.50
N PHE A 44 4.44 4.25 21.91
CA PHE A 44 5.58 3.70 22.63
C PHE A 44 6.39 4.77 23.36
N LYS A 45 6.61 5.92 22.72
CA LYS A 45 7.28 7.07 23.35
C LYS A 45 6.46 7.61 24.54
N ALA A 46 5.14 7.65 24.44
CA ALA A 46 4.28 8.07 25.54
C ALA A 46 4.37 7.10 26.73
N ILE A 47 4.34 5.78 26.48
CA ILE A 47 4.54 4.77 27.53
C ILE A 47 5.89 4.95 28.23
N LEU A 48 6.97 5.03 27.44
CA LEU A 48 8.33 5.20 27.97
C LEU A 48 8.48 6.48 28.80
N THR A 49 7.89 7.58 28.33
CA THR A 49 7.93 8.87 29.03
C THR A 49 7.09 8.83 30.30
N SER A 50 5.91 8.19 30.26
CA SER A 50 5.04 8.05 31.42
C SER A 50 5.68 7.17 32.49
N GLU A 51 6.33 6.07 32.12
CA GLU A 51 7.05 5.21 33.07
C GLU A 51 8.27 5.93 33.67
N GLY A 52 9.06 6.62 32.82
CA GLY A 52 10.21 7.40 33.28
C GLY A 52 9.82 8.55 34.21
N LEU A 53 8.73 9.25 33.91
CA LEU A 53 8.21 10.32 34.75
C LEU A 53 7.60 9.77 36.04
N ALA A 54 6.82 8.68 35.99
CA ALA A 54 6.25 8.06 37.18
C ALA A 54 7.33 7.61 38.17
N LYS A 55 8.39 6.94 37.67
CA LYS A 55 9.53 6.51 38.50
C LYS A 55 10.33 7.67 39.12
N THR A 56 10.31 8.85 38.49
CA THR A 56 11.08 10.01 38.97
C THR A 56 10.27 10.90 39.93
N LEU A 57 8.94 10.93 39.80
CA LEU A 57 8.09 11.89 40.49
C LEU A 57 7.30 11.31 41.68
N ILE A 58 6.99 10.01 41.66
CA ILE A 58 6.17 9.36 42.70
C ILE A 58 6.72 7.95 42.94
N GLU A 59 7.63 7.82 43.90
CA GLU A 59 8.37 6.57 44.17
C GLU A 59 7.50 5.45 44.80
N GLU A 60 6.30 5.78 45.30
CA GLU A 60 5.44 4.86 46.08
C GLU A 60 4.13 4.42 45.40
N VAL A 61 3.77 4.94 44.23
CA VAL A 61 2.49 4.59 43.57
C VAL A 61 2.70 3.51 42.51
N ASP A 62 2.03 2.36 42.72
CA ASP A 62 1.95 1.27 41.73
C ASP A 62 1.12 1.73 40.50
N PRO A 63 1.74 1.89 39.32
CA PRO A 63 1.04 2.37 38.11
C PRO A 63 -0.10 1.45 37.67
N ILE A 64 0.00 0.16 38.00
CA ILE A 64 -1.00 -0.84 37.61
C ILE A 64 -2.22 -0.75 38.52
N ALA A 65 -2.02 -0.57 39.81
CA ALA A 65 -3.11 -0.33 40.76
C ALA A 65 -3.86 0.97 40.43
N ALA A 66 -3.16 2.00 39.96
CA ALA A 66 -3.77 3.25 39.52
C ALA A 66 -4.58 3.10 38.22
N ALA A 67 -4.15 2.21 37.30
CA ALA A 67 -4.83 1.96 36.03
C ALA A 67 -5.98 0.95 36.13
N GLU A 68 -5.98 0.08 37.16
CA GLU A 68 -6.98 -0.97 37.37
C GLU A 68 -8.45 -0.51 37.25
N PRO A 69 -8.90 0.58 37.92
CA PRO A 69 -10.31 0.99 37.84
C PRO A 69 -10.73 1.38 36.42
N TYR A 70 -9.85 2.08 35.68
CA TYR A 70 -10.13 2.49 34.30
C TYR A 70 -10.19 1.30 33.35
N ILE A 71 -9.25 0.35 33.51
CA ILE A 71 -9.25 -0.88 32.72
C ILE A 71 -10.52 -1.69 33.01
N ARG A 72 -10.91 -1.80 34.28
CA ARG A 72 -12.12 -2.53 34.70
C ARG A 72 -13.39 -1.92 34.11
N ASP A 73 -13.53 -0.60 34.16
CA ASP A 73 -14.71 0.09 33.62
C ASP A 73 -14.75 -0.02 32.09
N HIS A 74 -13.61 0.14 31.42
CA HIS A 74 -13.55 -0.04 29.97
C HIS A 74 -13.85 -1.47 29.53
N LEU A 75 -13.36 -2.48 30.27
CA LEU A 75 -13.69 -3.87 30.02
C LEU A 75 -15.18 -4.15 30.24
N ARG A 76 -15.83 -3.51 31.23
CA ARG A 76 -17.28 -3.62 31.43
C ARG A 76 -18.08 -2.98 30.30
N GLU A 77 -17.61 -1.88 29.72
CA GLU A 77 -18.27 -1.25 28.57
C GLU A 77 -18.08 -2.05 27.27
N THR A 78 -16.92 -2.68 27.13
CA THR A 78 -16.53 -3.45 25.94
C THR A 78 -17.10 -4.86 25.95
N PHE A 79 -17.12 -5.52 27.12
CA PHE A 79 -17.58 -6.90 27.32
C PHE A 79 -18.84 -6.99 28.19
N GLY A 80 -19.53 -5.88 28.41
CA GLY A 80 -20.76 -5.86 29.19
C GLY A 80 -21.81 -6.79 28.58
N GLU A 81 -22.53 -7.53 29.41
CA GLU A 81 -23.57 -8.46 28.97
C GLU A 81 -24.61 -7.80 28.04
N GLU A 82 -24.90 -6.52 28.28
CA GLU A 82 -25.81 -5.72 27.46
C GLU A 82 -25.25 -5.48 26.05
N ARG A 83 -23.97 -5.13 25.93
CA ARG A 83 -23.30 -4.94 24.64
C ARG A 83 -23.28 -6.23 23.84
N ILE A 84 -22.92 -7.34 24.48
CA ILE A 84 -22.87 -8.66 23.83
C ILE A 84 -24.25 -9.07 23.31
N LYS A 85 -25.31 -8.82 24.09
CA LYS A 85 -26.70 -9.08 23.65
C LYS A 85 -27.10 -8.20 22.47
N GLN A 86 -26.74 -6.92 22.49
CA GLN A 86 -27.01 -5.99 21.39
C GLN A 86 -26.27 -6.39 20.11
N ASP A 87 -24.99 -6.75 20.22
CA ASP A 87 -24.20 -7.22 19.08
C ASP A 87 -24.75 -8.53 18.53
N ALA A 88 -25.07 -9.50 19.39
CA ALA A 88 -25.69 -10.76 18.97
C ALA A 88 -27.04 -10.53 18.27
N PHE A 89 -27.88 -9.62 18.80
CA PHE A 89 -29.15 -9.26 18.18
C PHE A 89 -28.94 -8.58 16.81
N TYR A 90 -28.00 -7.64 16.73
CA TYR A 90 -27.65 -6.97 15.48
C TYR A 90 -27.17 -7.96 14.42
N HIS A 91 -26.29 -8.89 14.80
CA HIS A 91 -25.81 -9.95 13.90
C HIS A 91 -26.94 -10.90 13.48
N PHE A 92 -27.84 -11.26 14.39
CA PHE A 92 -28.99 -12.08 14.07
C PHE A 92 -29.94 -11.39 13.07
N VAL A 93 -30.27 -10.12 13.29
CA VAL A 93 -31.10 -9.32 12.37
C VAL A 93 -30.43 -9.22 11.00
N THR A 94 -29.12 -8.95 10.97
CA THR A 94 -28.33 -8.87 9.74
C THR A 94 -28.38 -10.20 8.98
N LEU A 95 -28.12 -11.32 9.66
CA LEU A 95 -28.15 -12.65 9.06
C LEU A 95 -29.56 -13.00 8.54
N SER A 96 -30.61 -12.65 9.28
CA SER A 96 -32.00 -12.86 8.85
C SER A 96 -32.34 -12.07 7.59
N THR A 97 -31.81 -10.86 7.47
CA THR A 97 -32.01 -9.99 6.31
C THR A 97 -31.28 -10.55 5.10
N LEU A 98 -30.06 -11.05 5.28
CA LEU A 98 -29.31 -11.74 4.23
C LEU A 98 -30.04 -13.01 3.78
N ALA A 99 -30.50 -13.85 4.71
CA ALA A 99 -31.23 -15.08 4.40
C ALA A 99 -32.50 -14.80 3.58
N ARG A 100 -33.19 -13.67 3.82
CA ARG A 100 -34.36 -13.25 3.03
C ARG A 100 -34.00 -12.76 1.62
N ARG A 101 -32.82 -12.14 1.44
CA ARG A 101 -32.34 -11.66 0.14
C ARG A 101 -31.67 -12.74 -0.70
N LEU A 102 -31.11 -13.74 -0.05
CA LEU A 102 -30.40 -14.86 -0.68
C LEU A 102 -31.21 -15.56 -1.78
N PRO A 103 -32.49 -15.94 -1.59
CA PRO A 103 -33.27 -16.58 -2.65
C PRO A 103 -33.45 -15.68 -3.86
N THR A 104 -33.65 -14.36 -3.66
CA THR A 104 -33.78 -13.39 -4.76
C THR A 104 -32.48 -13.25 -5.56
N VAL A 105 -31.33 -13.21 -4.88
CA VAL A 105 -30.03 -13.17 -5.56
C VAL A 105 -29.77 -14.49 -6.29
N ALA A 106 -30.10 -15.62 -5.67
CA ALA A 106 -29.95 -16.93 -6.31
C ALA A 106 -30.83 -17.08 -7.56
N SER A 107 -32.08 -16.60 -7.52
CA SER A 107 -32.96 -16.62 -8.69
C SER A 107 -32.45 -15.71 -9.80
N GLN A 108 -31.99 -14.50 -9.47
CA GLN A 108 -31.40 -13.58 -10.44
C GLN A 108 -30.14 -14.17 -11.10
N LEU A 109 -29.25 -14.80 -10.32
CA LEU A 109 -28.08 -15.48 -10.86
C LEU A 109 -28.45 -16.63 -11.79
N LEU A 110 -29.51 -17.38 -11.46
CA LEU A 110 -30.00 -18.47 -12.31
C LEU A 110 -30.60 -17.96 -13.62
N ASP A 111 -31.39 -16.88 -13.56
CA ASP A 111 -31.95 -16.19 -14.73
C ASP A 111 -30.83 -15.63 -15.64
N ASP A 112 -29.77 -15.06 -15.06
CA ASP A 112 -28.62 -14.53 -15.78
C ASP A 112 -27.80 -15.65 -16.47
N ILE A 113 -27.71 -16.83 -15.83
CA ILE A 113 -27.12 -18.05 -16.41
C ILE A 113 -27.96 -18.52 -17.61
N GLU A 114 -29.27 -18.64 -17.44
CA GLU A 114 -30.19 -19.12 -18.48
C GLU A 114 -30.15 -18.21 -19.72
N ARG A 115 -30.06 -16.89 -19.51
CA ARG A 115 -29.98 -15.89 -20.57
C ARG A 115 -28.59 -15.76 -21.20
N GLN A 116 -27.59 -16.53 -20.72
CA GLN A 116 -26.17 -16.38 -21.09
C GLN A 116 -25.64 -14.94 -20.91
N GLN A 117 -26.23 -14.18 -19.98
CA GLN A 117 -25.88 -12.77 -19.73
C GLN A 117 -24.83 -12.60 -18.65
N LEU A 118 -24.29 -13.69 -18.09
CA LEU A 118 -23.18 -13.65 -17.16
C LEU A 118 -21.94 -12.99 -17.79
N ARG A 119 -21.75 -11.72 -17.47
CA ARG A 119 -20.52 -10.97 -17.78
C ARG A 119 -19.63 -11.00 -16.55
N PHE A 120 -18.57 -11.81 -16.61
CA PHE A 120 -17.51 -11.80 -15.61
C PHE A 120 -16.63 -10.57 -15.84
N GLU A 121 -17.03 -9.44 -15.25
CA GLU A 121 -16.17 -8.28 -15.17
C GLU A 121 -15.18 -8.48 -14.01
N VAL A 122 -14.06 -9.14 -14.31
CA VAL A 122 -12.93 -9.18 -13.39
C VAL A 122 -12.31 -7.79 -13.38
N SER A 123 -12.87 -6.94 -12.52
CA SER A 123 -12.32 -5.62 -12.20
C SER A 123 -11.08 -5.82 -11.34
N ASP A 124 -9.98 -6.22 -11.97
CA ASP A 124 -8.66 -6.22 -11.36
C ASP A 124 -8.25 -4.76 -11.11
N PRO A 125 -8.13 -4.33 -9.85
CA PRO A 125 -7.77 -2.94 -9.52
C PRO A 125 -6.44 -2.51 -10.14
N ASN A 126 -5.56 -3.46 -10.49
CA ASN A 126 -4.27 -3.19 -11.13
C ASN A 126 -4.29 -3.24 -12.66
N ARG A 127 -5.40 -3.60 -13.31
CA ARG A 127 -5.45 -3.62 -14.79
C ARG A 127 -5.31 -2.23 -15.40
N PHE A 128 -5.83 -1.21 -14.74
CA PHE A 128 -5.65 0.18 -15.20
C PHE A 128 -4.18 0.60 -15.18
N GLU A 129 -3.43 0.23 -14.14
CA GLU A 129 -1.99 0.49 -14.08
C GLU A 129 -1.20 -0.34 -15.10
N GLN A 130 -1.57 -1.62 -15.32
CA GLN A 130 -0.92 -2.46 -16.31
C GLN A 130 -1.14 -1.96 -17.74
N LEU A 131 -2.35 -1.50 -18.08
CA LEU A 131 -2.65 -0.92 -19.40
C LEU A 131 -1.86 0.37 -19.64
N GLN A 132 -1.78 1.28 -18.66
CA GLN A 132 -0.97 2.50 -18.80
C GLN A 132 0.53 2.21 -18.94
N ARG A 133 1.04 1.19 -18.25
CA ARG A 133 2.44 0.73 -18.42
C ARG A 133 2.66 0.12 -19.81
N GLN A 134 1.67 -0.57 -20.37
CA GLN A 134 1.76 -1.17 -21.69
C GLN A 134 1.74 -0.10 -22.80
N ASP A 135 0.84 0.89 -22.70
CA ASP A 135 0.75 2.00 -23.66
C ASP A 135 2.02 2.85 -23.70
N SER A 136 2.61 3.13 -22.53
CA SER A 136 3.86 3.89 -22.44
C SER A 136 5.07 3.11 -23.00
N MET A 137 5.09 1.77 -22.88
CA MET A 137 6.10 0.92 -23.52
C MET A 137 5.95 0.91 -25.05
N VAL A 138 4.74 0.75 -25.55
CA VAL A 138 4.47 0.76 -27.01
C VAL A 138 4.83 2.11 -27.62
N ASN A 139 4.39 3.22 -27.01
CA ASN A 139 4.72 4.56 -27.48
C ASN A 139 6.24 4.81 -27.47
N ARG A 140 6.94 4.34 -26.44
CA ARG A 140 8.40 4.42 -26.36
C ARG A 140 9.08 3.63 -27.48
N LEU A 141 8.62 2.41 -27.77
CA LEU A 141 9.16 1.58 -28.85
C LEU A 141 8.98 2.24 -30.21
N VAL A 142 7.77 2.73 -30.50
CA VAL A 142 7.47 3.45 -31.76
C VAL A 142 8.36 4.67 -31.93
N LEU A 143 8.52 5.50 -30.88
CA LEU A 143 9.38 6.67 -30.93
C LEU A 143 10.86 6.30 -31.15
N THR A 144 11.37 5.24 -30.51
CA THR A 144 12.75 4.78 -30.74
C THR A 144 12.96 4.26 -32.16
N ALA A 145 11.99 3.51 -32.71
CA ALA A 145 12.04 3.02 -34.07
C ALA A 145 12.02 4.17 -35.10
N LEU A 146 11.14 5.16 -34.90
CA LEU A 146 11.10 6.38 -35.73
C LEU A 146 12.41 7.18 -35.66
N THR A 147 12.99 7.31 -34.47
CA THR A 147 14.27 8.01 -34.28
C THR A 147 15.38 7.31 -35.07
N ILE A 148 15.53 5.99 -34.90
CA ILE A 148 16.55 5.20 -35.61
C ILE A 148 16.33 5.29 -37.12
N SER A 149 15.09 5.20 -37.60
CA SER A 149 14.77 5.32 -39.02
C SER A 149 15.10 6.71 -39.57
N ALA A 150 14.82 7.79 -38.83
CA ALA A 150 15.13 9.16 -39.26
C ALA A 150 16.65 9.37 -39.39
N PHE A 151 17.43 8.90 -38.41
CA PHE A 151 18.88 8.94 -38.48
C PHE A 151 19.44 8.05 -39.61
N GLY A 152 18.87 6.86 -39.81
CA GLY A 152 19.26 5.94 -40.88
C GLY A 152 18.98 6.49 -42.28
N CYS A 153 17.83 7.15 -42.48
CA CYS A 153 17.53 7.84 -43.73
C CYS A 153 18.47 9.03 -43.96
N GLY A 154 18.76 9.82 -42.91
CA GLY A 154 19.72 10.93 -42.97
C GLY A 154 21.13 10.48 -43.36
N THR A 155 21.62 9.37 -42.79
CA THR A 155 22.94 8.81 -43.15
C THR A 155 22.95 8.22 -44.56
N ALA A 156 21.91 7.50 -44.98
CA ALA A 156 21.83 6.91 -46.32
C ALA A 156 21.85 7.98 -47.43
N LEU A 157 21.20 9.13 -47.21
CA LEU A 157 21.23 10.26 -48.16
C LEU A 157 22.63 10.86 -48.33
N LEU A 158 23.49 10.78 -47.31
CA LEU A 158 24.86 11.31 -47.35
C LEU A 158 25.87 10.36 -48.02
N VAL A 159 25.59 9.06 -48.05
CA VAL A 159 26.50 8.03 -48.61
C VAL A 159 26.40 7.92 -50.14
N GLY A 160 25.34 8.47 -50.76
CA GLY A 160 25.03 8.34 -52.20
C GLY A 160 25.93 9.08 -53.21
N GLY A 161 27.08 9.62 -52.80
CA GLY A 161 28.17 10.05 -53.70
C GLY A 161 27.96 11.29 -54.59
N THR A 162 26.74 11.84 -54.72
CA THR A 162 26.46 13.04 -55.53
C THR A 162 25.79 14.15 -54.72
N LEU A 163 26.58 14.86 -53.91
CA LEU A 163 26.12 15.87 -52.96
C LEU A 163 25.54 17.11 -53.67
N SER A 164 24.26 17.05 -54.04
CA SER A 164 23.48 18.22 -54.45
C SER A 164 23.04 19.04 -53.21
N LEU A 165 22.92 20.37 -53.37
CA LEU A 165 22.42 21.26 -52.31
C LEU A 165 21.08 20.79 -51.72
N VAL A 166 20.22 20.18 -52.54
CA VAL A 166 18.93 19.63 -52.15
C VAL A 166 19.07 18.43 -51.20
N GLN A 167 20.01 17.51 -51.46
CA GLN A 167 20.25 16.36 -50.57
C GLN A 167 20.80 16.79 -49.21
N LEU A 168 21.64 17.83 -49.17
CA LEU A 168 22.21 18.33 -47.92
C LEU A 168 21.14 18.99 -47.04
N VAL A 169 20.25 19.80 -47.64
CA VAL A 169 19.10 20.38 -46.93
C VAL A 169 18.16 19.29 -46.41
N LEU A 170 17.89 18.26 -47.23
CA LEU A 170 17.05 17.13 -46.84
C LEU A 170 17.68 16.33 -45.68
N ALA A 171 18.97 16.04 -45.75
CA ALA A 171 19.69 15.33 -44.69
C ALA A 171 19.66 16.11 -43.38
N VAL A 172 19.94 17.43 -43.39
CA VAL A 172 19.85 18.29 -42.19
C VAL A 172 18.44 18.26 -41.59
N LEU A 173 17.41 18.27 -42.43
CA LEU A 173 16.02 18.18 -41.96
C LEU A 173 15.74 16.84 -41.25
N PHE A 174 16.21 15.71 -41.81
CA PHE A 174 16.09 14.40 -41.18
C PHE A 174 16.85 14.32 -39.84
N TYR A 175 18.05 14.91 -39.75
CA TYR A 175 18.82 14.99 -38.51
C TYR A 175 18.14 15.86 -37.44
N LEU A 176 17.51 16.98 -37.83
CA LEU A 176 16.75 17.82 -36.89
C LEU A 176 15.52 17.10 -36.35
N VAL A 177 14.79 16.39 -37.21
CA VAL A 177 13.62 15.59 -36.81
C VAL A 177 14.04 14.43 -35.89
N GLY A 178 15.11 13.71 -36.24
CA GLY A 178 15.67 12.64 -35.41
C GLY A 178 16.14 13.14 -34.04
N GLY A 179 16.83 14.30 -34.01
CA GLY A 179 17.28 14.93 -32.76
C GLY A 179 16.11 15.37 -31.87
N GLY A 180 15.04 15.93 -32.44
CA GLY A 180 13.83 16.30 -31.71
C GLY A 180 13.11 15.11 -31.08
N LEU A 181 12.95 14.01 -31.84
CA LEU A 181 12.39 12.76 -31.34
C LEU A 181 13.25 12.15 -30.22
N PHE A 182 14.57 12.21 -30.35
CA PHE A 182 15.49 11.76 -29.31
C PHE A 182 15.35 12.56 -28.02
N ALA A 183 15.29 13.90 -28.10
CA ALA A 183 15.09 14.75 -26.94
C ALA A 183 13.74 14.46 -26.22
N MET A 184 12.68 14.24 -26.99
CA MET A 184 11.36 13.91 -26.46
C MET A 184 11.34 12.56 -25.72
N THR A 185 12.00 11.53 -26.26
CA THR A 185 12.12 10.24 -25.57
C THR A 185 12.98 10.32 -24.32
N ALA A 186 14.07 11.09 -24.33
CA ALA A 186 14.92 11.32 -23.17
C ALA A 186 14.15 12.05 -22.04
N ALA A 187 13.35 13.07 -22.38
CA ALA A 187 12.51 13.80 -21.43
C ALA A 187 11.44 12.90 -20.77
N LEU A 188 10.81 12.02 -21.54
CA LEU A 188 9.84 11.04 -21.02
C LEU A 188 10.50 10.06 -20.02
N VAL A 189 11.72 9.60 -20.32
CA VAL A 189 12.46 8.70 -19.41
C VAL A 189 12.89 9.42 -18.13
N ALA A 190 13.37 10.66 -18.22
CA ALA A 190 13.76 11.45 -17.05
C ALA A 190 12.58 11.72 -16.11
N ARG A 191 11.39 11.99 -16.67
CA ARG A 191 10.16 12.23 -15.91
C ARG A 191 9.60 10.98 -15.23
N SER A 192 9.89 9.79 -15.75
CA SER A 192 9.44 8.51 -15.17
C SER A 192 10.29 8.00 -14.00
N ARG A 193 11.44 8.64 -13.72
CA ARG A 193 12.36 8.27 -12.63
C ARG A 193 12.20 9.12 -11.35
N PHE A 194 11.29 10.10 -11.36
CA PHE A 194 10.87 10.91 -10.21
C PHE A 194 9.40 10.64 -9.91
#